data_AF-A0A2K3CNB5-F1
#
_entry.id   AF-A0A2K3CNB5-F1
#
_cell.length_a   1.000
_cell.length_b   1.000
_cell.length_c   1.000
_cell.angle_alpha   90.00
_cell.angle_beta   90.00
_cell.angle_gamma   90.00
#
_symmetry.space_group_name_H-M   'P 1'
#
loop_
_entity.id
_entity.type
_entity.pdbx_description
1 polymer ?
#
loop_
_entity_poly.entity_id
_entity_poly.type
_entity_poly.pdbx_seq_one_letter_code
_entity_poly.pdbx_strand_id
1 'polypeptide(L)'
;MATTVALMFYGFLRFDDMAEVSVHADLLLITPRHMAIFIPRSKTDVAMDGQWVHIARLPHLGGFCPVALTERLLRQGAYRRLPAAADEDVGPLLRTVQYTAAGGRLQRLVGTRASPVFSMSYGAFRSNFLARLREAGVSGNIQPNSMRIGGNSAAADAGVPASLRQVHGRWKPATMVGHYTRPTLEDTLGVTRAMGLAGAA
;
A
#
# COMPACT_ATOMS: atom_id res chain seq x y z
N MET A 1 10.18 -1.62 6.62
CA MET A 1 9.18 -0.62 7.05
C MET A 1 8.89 0.45 6.00
N ALA A 2 9.89 1.21 5.52
CA ALA A 2 9.66 2.29 4.55
C ALA A 2 8.86 1.85 3.31
N THR A 3 9.23 0.73 2.69
CA THR A 3 8.48 0.13 1.57
C THR A 3 7.02 -0.11 1.94
N THR A 4 6.75 -0.79 3.05
CA THR A 4 5.39 -1.09 3.50
C THR A 4 4.54 0.16 3.70
N VAL A 5 5.10 1.19 4.34
CA VAL A 5 4.43 2.49 4.55
C VAL A 5 4.10 3.15 3.21
N ALA A 6 5.06 3.17 2.28
CA ALA A 6 4.85 3.71 0.94
C ALA A 6 3.75 2.94 0.18
N LEU A 7 3.72 1.61 0.25
CA LEU A 7 2.68 0.82 -0.42
C LEU A 7 1.30 1.03 0.21
N MET A 8 1.21 1.14 1.54
CA MET A 8 -0.04 1.48 2.22
C MET A 8 -0.54 2.88 1.83
N PHE A 9 0.37 3.84 1.69
CA PHE A 9 0.05 5.21 1.28
C PHE A 9 -0.35 5.30 -0.20
N TYR A 10 0.49 4.86 -1.12
CA TYR A 10 0.24 4.98 -2.57
C TYR A 10 -0.78 3.98 -3.11
N GLY A 11 -0.91 2.80 -2.49
CA GLY A 11 -1.88 1.77 -2.88
C GLY A 11 -3.20 1.82 -2.11
N PHE A 12 -3.34 2.78 -1.19
CA PHE A 12 -4.46 2.87 -0.25
C PHE A 12 -4.66 1.54 0.51
N LEU A 13 -3.60 0.81 0.82
CA LEU A 13 -3.72 -0.51 1.44
C LEU A 13 -3.97 -0.36 2.95
N ARG A 14 -4.93 -1.11 3.49
CA ARG A 14 -5.01 -1.31 4.96
C ARG A 14 -3.99 -2.37 5.38
N PHE A 15 -3.77 -2.52 6.69
CA PHE A 15 -2.83 -3.53 7.19
C PHE A 15 -3.15 -4.93 6.66
N ASP A 16 -4.40 -5.38 6.72
CA ASP A 16 -4.79 -6.72 6.24
C ASP A 16 -4.47 -6.90 4.75
N ASP A 17 -4.71 -5.88 3.91
CA ASP A 17 -4.37 -5.98 2.48
C ASP A 17 -2.85 -6.09 2.31
N MET A 18 -2.09 -5.31 3.08
CA MET A 18 -0.62 -5.31 3.05
C MET A 18 -0.03 -6.63 3.55
N ALA A 19 -0.65 -7.26 4.55
CA ALA A 19 -0.24 -8.56 5.07
C ALA A 19 -0.42 -9.69 4.04
N GLU A 20 -1.37 -9.54 3.11
CA GLU A 20 -1.68 -10.50 2.05
C GLU A 20 -0.93 -10.23 0.74
N VAL A 21 -0.13 -9.17 0.64
CA VAL A 21 0.68 -8.89 -0.56
C VAL A 21 1.70 -10.02 -0.74
N SER A 22 1.47 -10.90 -1.70
CA SER A 22 2.42 -11.97 -2.06
C SER A 22 3.60 -11.42 -2.85
N VAL A 23 4.79 -12.03 -2.70
CA VAL A 23 5.95 -11.71 -3.55
C VAL A 23 6.00 -12.51 -4.85
N HIS A 24 5.07 -13.45 -5.02
CA HIS A 24 5.00 -14.30 -6.21
C HIS A 24 5.06 -13.46 -7.49
N ALA A 25 5.83 -13.92 -8.48
CA ALA A 25 6.05 -13.17 -9.72
C ALA A 25 4.73 -12.82 -10.41
N ASP A 26 3.78 -13.76 -10.45
CA ASP A 26 2.47 -13.58 -11.09
C ASP A 26 1.49 -12.70 -10.29
N LEU A 27 1.74 -12.44 -9.01
CA LEU A 27 0.84 -11.67 -8.13
C LEU A 27 1.40 -10.27 -7.80
N LEU A 28 2.68 -10.04 -8.04
CA LEU A 28 3.38 -8.78 -7.84
C LEU A 28 4.14 -8.39 -9.10
N LEU A 29 3.46 -7.82 -10.09
CA LEU A 29 4.08 -7.46 -11.35
C LEU A 29 4.87 -6.16 -11.17
N ILE A 30 6.15 -6.14 -11.54
CA ILE A 30 6.99 -4.94 -11.50
C ILE A 30 7.45 -4.64 -12.93
N THR A 31 7.13 -3.45 -13.41
CA THR A 31 7.48 -2.99 -14.76
C THR A 31 8.26 -1.67 -14.70
N PRO A 32 8.83 -1.19 -15.82
CA PRO A 32 9.44 0.14 -15.88
C PRO A 32 8.44 1.27 -15.56
N ARG A 33 7.14 1.10 -15.82
CA ARG A 33 6.13 2.17 -15.66
C ARG A 33 5.40 2.13 -14.32
N HIS A 34 5.17 0.96 -13.77
CA HIS A 34 4.35 0.77 -12.58
C HIS A 34 4.60 -0.60 -11.93
N MET A 35 4.03 -0.80 -10.76
CA MET A 35 3.88 -2.08 -10.10
C MET A 35 2.39 -2.40 -9.97
N ALA A 36 2.00 -3.64 -10.25
CA ALA A 36 0.65 -4.15 -10.03
C ALA A 36 0.68 -5.20 -8.91
N ILE A 37 -0.19 -5.03 -7.92
CA ILE A 37 -0.31 -5.93 -6.77
C ILE A 37 -1.69 -6.59 -6.82
N PHE A 38 -1.73 -7.90 -6.87
CA PHE A 38 -2.96 -8.65 -6.70
C PHE A 38 -3.28 -8.81 -5.22
N ILE A 39 -4.48 -8.39 -4.82
CA ILE A 39 -4.99 -8.55 -3.46
C ILE A 39 -6.08 -9.63 -3.50
N PRO A 40 -5.81 -10.85 -3.02
CA PRO A 40 -6.71 -11.99 -3.18
C PRO A 40 -7.94 -11.91 -2.27
N ARG A 41 -7.84 -11.18 -1.16
CA ARG A 41 -8.92 -11.01 -0.20
C ARG A 41 -8.91 -9.60 0.35
N SER A 42 -10.07 -8.98 0.44
CA SER A 42 -10.28 -7.77 1.21
C SER A 42 -11.54 -7.89 2.07
N LYS A 43 -11.68 -7.06 3.10
CA LYS A 43 -12.87 -7.04 3.97
C LYS A 43 -14.15 -6.77 3.18
N THR A 44 -14.04 -6.09 2.05
CA THR A 44 -15.16 -5.77 1.16
C THR A 44 -15.34 -6.80 0.06
N ASP A 45 -14.41 -7.75 -0.12
CA ASP A 45 -14.49 -8.78 -1.17
C ASP A 45 -15.26 -10.01 -0.68
N VAL A 46 -16.58 -9.95 -0.82
CA VAL A 46 -17.50 -11.05 -0.48
C VAL A 46 -17.54 -12.11 -1.59
N ALA A 47 -17.19 -11.73 -2.83
CA ALA A 47 -17.20 -12.63 -3.98
C ALA A 47 -15.92 -13.48 -4.10
N MET A 48 -14.83 -13.05 -3.43
CA MET A 48 -13.50 -13.68 -3.45
C MET A 48 -12.84 -13.62 -4.83
N ASP A 49 -13.16 -12.60 -5.62
CA ASP A 49 -12.60 -12.42 -6.97
C ASP A 49 -11.19 -11.78 -6.93
N GLY A 50 -10.82 -11.18 -5.80
CA GLY A 50 -9.60 -10.40 -5.67
C GLY A 50 -9.57 -9.16 -6.55
N GLN A 51 -8.60 -8.27 -6.33
CA GLN A 51 -8.48 -7.01 -7.09
C GLN A 51 -7.02 -6.59 -7.29
N TRP A 52 -6.75 -6.03 -8.47
CA TRP A 52 -5.45 -5.45 -8.80
C TRP A 52 -5.34 -4.00 -8.36
N VAL A 53 -4.26 -3.68 -7.64
CA VAL A 53 -3.88 -2.30 -7.28
C VAL A 53 -2.66 -1.92 -8.10
N HIS A 54 -2.76 -0.81 -8.84
CA HIS A 54 -1.68 -0.32 -9.70
C HIS A 54 -1.01 0.89 -9.05
N ILE A 55 0.30 0.83 -8.84
CA ILE A 55 1.10 1.92 -8.26
C ILE A 55 2.10 2.38 -9.31
N ALA A 56 1.98 3.63 -9.75
CA ALA A 56 2.89 4.21 -10.73
C ALA A 56 4.33 4.24 -10.22
N ARG A 57 5.29 4.07 -11.13
CA ARG A 57 6.69 4.40 -10.86
C ARG A 57 6.81 5.92 -10.88
N LEU A 58 7.43 6.46 -9.84
CA LEU A 58 7.59 7.90 -9.59
C LEU A 58 9.08 8.27 -9.52
N PRO A 59 9.79 8.40 -10.65
CA PRO A 59 11.25 8.60 -10.67
C PRO A 59 11.70 9.87 -9.96
N HIS A 60 10.89 10.93 -10.01
CA HIS A 60 11.16 12.22 -9.37
C HIS A 60 11.25 12.13 -7.84
N LEU A 61 10.76 11.04 -7.21
CA LEU A 61 10.90 10.79 -5.78
C LEU A 61 12.22 10.10 -5.41
N GLY A 62 13.06 9.75 -6.39
CA GLY A 62 14.35 9.09 -6.18
C GLY A 62 14.24 7.85 -5.28
N GLY A 63 15.00 7.85 -4.19
CA GLY A 63 15.02 6.74 -3.21
C GLY A 63 13.71 6.48 -2.46
N PHE A 64 12.71 7.35 -2.62
CA PHE A 64 11.36 7.22 -2.01
C PHE A 64 10.30 6.70 -2.99
N CYS A 65 10.66 6.45 -4.26
CA CYS A 65 9.74 5.87 -5.23
C CYS A 65 9.20 4.52 -4.71
N PRO A 66 7.87 4.31 -4.62
CA PRO A 66 7.30 3.10 -4.05
C PRO A 66 7.73 1.83 -4.79
N VAL A 67 7.85 1.91 -6.13
CA VAL A 67 8.30 0.78 -6.95
C VAL A 67 9.78 0.48 -6.69
N ALA A 68 10.65 1.49 -6.66
CA ALA A 68 12.07 1.32 -6.38
C ALA A 68 12.33 0.82 -4.95
N LEU A 69 11.53 1.26 -3.98
CA LEU A 69 11.55 0.76 -2.60
C LEU A 69 11.19 -0.71 -2.52
N THR A 70 10.22 -1.18 -3.32
CA THR A 70 9.86 -2.60 -3.39
C THR A 70 10.98 -3.41 -4.03
N GLU A 71 11.54 -2.97 -5.16
CA GLU A 71 12.68 -3.64 -5.81
C GLU A 71 13.89 -3.75 -4.87
N ARG A 72 14.20 -2.68 -4.13
CA ARG A 72 15.28 -2.67 -3.15
C ARG A 72 15.01 -3.65 -2.01
N LEU A 73 13.79 -3.68 -1.48
CA LEU A 73 13.41 -4.62 -0.42
C LEU A 73 13.54 -6.07 -0.90
N LEU A 74 13.01 -6.38 -2.09
CA LEU A 74 13.09 -7.72 -2.68
C LEU A 74 14.55 -8.19 -2.82
N ARG A 75 15.42 -7.29 -3.31
CA ARG A 75 16.86 -7.56 -3.49
C ARG A 75 17.58 -7.75 -2.15
N GLN A 76 17.42 -6.81 -1.23
CA GLN A 76 18.12 -6.84 0.06
C GLN A 76 17.63 -7.95 0.98
N GLY A 77 16.34 -8.28 0.93
CA GLY A 77 15.76 -9.39 1.67
C GLY A 77 15.99 -10.76 1.03
N ALA A 78 16.64 -10.82 -0.15
CA ALA A 78 16.84 -12.03 -0.93
C ALA A 78 15.53 -12.83 -1.14
N TYR A 79 14.44 -12.12 -1.43
CA TYR A 79 13.13 -12.76 -1.60
C TYR A 79 13.15 -13.69 -2.80
N ARG A 80 12.69 -14.93 -2.59
CA ARG A 80 12.33 -15.81 -3.69
C ARG A 80 10.93 -15.44 -4.17
N ARG A 81 10.76 -15.33 -5.49
CA ARG A 81 9.51 -14.88 -6.13
C ARG A 81 8.89 -15.92 -7.04
N LEU A 82 9.67 -16.91 -7.44
CA LEU A 82 9.22 -18.06 -8.20
C LEU A 82 9.46 -19.29 -7.34
N PRO A 83 8.44 -20.11 -7.10
CA PRO A 83 8.59 -21.34 -6.33
C PRO A 83 9.51 -22.30 -7.09
N ALA A 84 10.42 -22.96 -6.36
CA ALA A 84 11.29 -23.99 -6.92
C ALA A 84 10.62 -25.37 -7.03
N ALA A 85 9.54 -25.58 -6.27
CA ALA A 85 8.74 -26.80 -6.25
C ALA A 85 7.24 -26.45 -6.21
N ALA A 86 6.37 -27.36 -6.65
CA ALA A 86 4.93 -27.11 -6.79
C ALA A 86 4.23 -26.76 -5.46
N ASP A 87 4.75 -27.22 -4.33
CA ASP A 87 4.21 -26.98 -2.99
C ASP A 87 4.90 -25.82 -2.25
N GLU A 88 5.92 -25.20 -2.85
CA GLU A 88 6.71 -24.14 -2.23
C GLU A 88 5.89 -22.83 -2.16
N ASP A 89 5.74 -22.30 -0.94
CA ASP A 89 5.14 -20.99 -0.71
C ASP A 89 6.23 -19.92 -0.65
N VAL A 90 6.25 -19.06 -1.66
CA VAL A 90 7.18 -17.93 -1.72
C VAL A 90 6.84 -16.83 -0.72
N GLY A 91 5.63 -16.79 -0.15
CA GLY A 91 5.23 -15.98 0.99
C GLY A 91 4.88 -14.50 0.71
N PRO A 92 4.54 -13.73 1.77
CA PRO A 92 4.13 -12.33 1.67
C PRO A 92 5.34 -11.38 1.61
N LEU A 93 5.14 -10.14 1.19
CA LEU A 93 6.15 -9.09 1.18
C LEU A 93 6.45 -8.61 2.60
N LEU A 94 5.43 -8.45 3.44
CA LEU A 94 5.60 -8.04 4.83
C LEU A 94 6.02 -9.23 5.70
N ARG A 95 7.26 -9.22 6.20
CA ARG A 95 7.79 -10.31 7.03
C ARG A 95 8.58 -9.81 8.23
N THR A 96 8.66 -10.68 9.22
CA THR A 96 9.54 -10.48 10.38
C THR A 96 11.01 -10.64 9.96
N VAL A 97 11.82 -9.70 10.42
CA VAL A 97 13.29 -9.74 10.29
C VAL A 97 13.86 -10.22 11.61
N GLN A 98 14.71 -11.25 11.56
CA GLN A 98 15.52 -11.70 12.69
C GLN A 98 16.87 -11.00 12.63
N TYR A 99 17.22 -10.32 13.72
CA TYR A 99 18.53 -9.71 13.86
C TYR A 99 19.52 -10.68 14.49
N THR A 100 20.69 -10.77 13.88
CA THR A 100 21.83 -11.54 14.36
C THR A 100 23.06 -10.66 14.39
N ALA A 101 24.20 -11.13 14.93
CA ALA A 101 25.46 -10.39 14.91
C ALA A 101 25.90 -9.98 13.48
N ALA A 102 25.49 -10.75 12.46
CA ALA A 102 25.74 -10.46 11.05
C ALA A 102 24.71 -9.49 10.41
N GLY A 103 23.80 -8.91 11.19
CA GLY A 103 22.72 -8.05 10.72
C GLY A 103 21.34 -8.72 10.66
N GLY A 104 20.38 -7.98 10.13
CA GLY A 104 18.98 -8.40 9.99
C GLY A 104 18.75 -9.23 8.74
N ARG A 105 18.13 -10.40 8.88
CA ARG A 105 17.72 -11.29 7.79
C ARG A 105 16.25 -11.65 7.90
N LEU A 106 15.59 -12.00 6.79
CA LEU A 106 14.23 -12.54 6.87
C LEU A 106 14.24 -13.84 7.70
N GLN A 107 13.23 -14.01 8.55
CA GLN A 107 13.08 -15.23 9.36
C GLN A 107 13.04 -16.50 8.50
N ARG A 108 12.40 -16.42 7.33
CA ARG A 108 12.20 -17.53 6.40
C ARG A 108 12.03 -17.00 4.97
N LEU A 109 12.76 -17.60 4.02
CA LEU A 109 12.69 -17.23 2.61
C LEU A 109 11.48 -17.85 1.89
N VAL A 110 11.18 -19.10 2.20
CA VAL A 110 10.07 -19.88 1.62
C VAL A 110 9.47 -20.83 2.65
N GLY A 111 8.20 -21.20 2.45
CA GLY A 111 7.47 -22.19 3.22
C GLY A 111 6.93 -23.27 2.29
N THR A 112 5.95 -24.04 2.76
CA THR A 112 5.19 -24.96 1.92
C THR A 112 3.70 -24.71 2.09
N ARG A 113 2.85 -25.29 1.24
CA ARG A 113 1.40 -25.23 1.42
C ARG A 113 0.94 -25.72 2.81
N ALA A 114 1.63 -26.70 3.39
CA ALA A 114 1.33 -27.22 4.73
C ALA A 114 1.93 -26.36 5.87
N SER A 115 3.00 -25.60 5.60
CA SER A 115 3.64 -24.69 6.55
C SER A 115 4.02 -23.37 5.85
N PRO A 116 3.02 -22.52 5.54
CA PRO A 116 3.24 -21.33 4.73
C PRO A 116 4.05 -20.28 5.50
N VAL A 117 4.61 -19.32 4.76
CA VAL A 117 5.25 -18.16 5.36
C VAL A 117 4.17 -17.13 5.68
N PHE A 118 3.98 -16.84 6.96
CA PHE A 118 3.02 -15.83 7.38
C PHE A 118 3.62 -14.44 7.42
N SER A 119 2.78 -13.43 7.19
CA SER A 119 3.12 -12.04 7.44
C SER A 119 3.34 -11.80 8.93
N MET A 120 4.05 -10.73 9.26
CA MET A 120 4.13 -10.29 10.66
C MET A 120 2.73 -9.90 11.18
N SER A 121 2.50 -10.07 12.48
CA SER A 121 1.23 -9.73 13.11
C SER A 121 0.98 -8.22 13.14
N TYR A 122 -0.30 -7.81 13.25
CA TYR A 122 -0.67 -6.41 13.38
C TYR A 122 0.02 -5.72 14.56
N GLY A 123 0.08 -6.39 15.71
CA GLY A 123 0.74 -5.86 16.91
C GLY A 123 2.23 -5.58 16.67
N ALA A 124 2.96 -6.55 16.08
CA ALA A 124 4.37 -6.37 15.74
C ALA A 124 4.58 -5.26 14.70
N PHE A 125 3.74 -5.24 13.66
CA PHE A 125 3.77 -4.19 12.64
C PHE A 125 3.54 -2.81 13.26
N ARG A 126 2.49 -2.65 14.07
CA ARG A 126 2.12 -1.38 14.70
C ARG A 126 3.22 -0.87 15.62
N SER A 127 3.81 -1.74 16.44
CA SER A 127 4.93 -1.37 17.31
C SER A 127 6.13 -0.86 16.50
N ASN A 128 6.51 -1.57 15.45
CA ASN A 128 7.60 -1.14 14.56
C ASN A 128 7.28 0.16 13.82
N PHE A 129 6.06 0.31 13.33
CA PHE A 129 5.57 1.51 12.67
C PHE A 129 5.67 2.73 13.59
N LEU A 130 5.14 2.64 14.81
CA LEU A 130 5.18 3.73 15.78
C LEU A 130 6.60 4.07 16.22
N ALA A 131 7.48 3.07 16.38
CA ALA A 131 8.89 3.31 16.67
C ALA A 131 9.57 4.12 15.55
N ARG A 132 9.34 3.75 14.28
CA ARG A 132 9.90 4.49 13.14
C ARG A 132 9.33 5.91 13.00
N LEU A 133 8.06 6.13 13.33
CA LEU A 133 7.50 7.49 13.37
C LEU A 133 8.18 8.37 14.42
N ARG A 134 8.39 7.82 15.63
CA ARG A 134 9.10 8.53 16.71
C ARG A 134 10.54 8.88 16.32
N GLU A 135 11.26 7.93 15.72
CA GLU A 135 12.62 8.18 15.20
C GLU A 135 12.66 9.26 14.12
N ALA A 136 11.61 9.35 13.30
CA ALA A 136 11.48 10.39 12.28
C ALA A 136 10.95 11.73 12.84
N GLY A 137 10.73 11.85 14.15
CA GLY A 137 10.20 13.07 14.78
C GLY A 137 8.73 13.35 14.44
N VAL A 138 8.00 12.37 13.92
CA VAL A 138 6.60 12.55 13.53
C VAL A 138 5.72 12.44 14.77
N SER A 139 5.03 13.53 15.10
CA SER A 139 4.09 13.62 16.22
C SER A 139 2.63 13.52 15.77
N GLY A 140 1.74 13.15 16.69
CA GLY A 140 0.30 13.03 16.45
C GLY A 140 -0.24 11.59 16.53
N ASN A 141 -1.56 11.46 16.49
CA ASN A 141 -2.24 10.15 16.55
C ASN A 141 -2.26 9.47 15.17
N ILE A 142 -1.07 9.09 14.70
CA ILE A 142 -0.89 8.37 13.44
C ILE A 142 -0.96 6.87 13.69
N GLN A 143 -1.90 6.21 13.04
CA GLN A 143 -2.06 4.76 13.05
C GLN A 143 -1.78 4.19 11.65
N PRO A 144 -1.57 2.87 11.49
CA PRO A 144 -1.40 2.27 10.17
C PRO A 144 -2.46 2.69 9.13
N ASN A 145 -3.73 2.79 9.54
CA ASN A 145 -4.83 3.20 8.66
C ASN A 145 -4.70 4.67 8.19
N SER A 146 -3.94 5.51 8.90
CA SER A 146 -3.69 6.89 8.48
C SER A 146 -2.97 6.97 7.13
N MET A 147 -2.21 5.94 6.73
CA MET A 147 -1.56 5.90 5.41
C MET A 147 -2.59 5.80 4.29
N ARG A 148 -3.60 4.94 4.45
CA ARG A 148 -4.71 4.80 3.50
C ARG A 148 -5.53 6.09 3.41
N ILE A 149 -5.81 6.72 4.55
CA ILE A 149 -6.54 7.99 4.61
C ILE A 149 -5.74 9.08 3.91
N GLY A 150 -4.48 9.28 4.32
CA GLY A 150 -3.61 10.31 3.78
C GLY A 150 -3.32 10.16 2.30
N GLY A 151 -3.15 8.92 1.80
CA GLY A 151 -3.00 8.67 0.38
C GLY A 151 -4.22 9.11 -0.42
N ASN A 152 -5.43 8.80 0.07
CA ASN A 152 -6.65 9.23 -0.58
C ASN A 152 -6.85 10.75 -0.53
N SER A 153 -6.54 11.39 0.59
CA SER A 153 -6.60 12.84 0.72
C SER A 153 -5.61 13.51 -0.24
N ALA A 154 -4.35 13.06 -0.28
CA ALA A 154 -3.35 13.59 -1.20
C ALA A 154 -3.76 13.42 -2.68
N ALA A 155 -4.40 12.32 -3.04
CA ALA A 155 -4.94 12.14 -4.39
C ALA A 155 -6.11 13.10 -4.68
N ALA A 156 -6.96 13.38 -3.69
CA ALA A 156 -8.04 14.34 -3.84
C ALA A 156 -7.51 15.77 -4.00
N ASP A 157 -6.51 16.16 -3.21
CA ASP A 157 -5.84 17.46 -3.30
C ASP A 157 -5.14 17.64 -4.65
N ALA A 158 -4.66 16.54 -5.24
CA ALA A 158 -4.12 16.51 -6.61
C ALA A 158 -5.21 16.51 -7.71
N GLY A 159 -6.49 16.65 -7.35
CA GLY A 159 -7.61 16.71 -8.29
C GLY A 159 -8.07 15.37 -8.85
N VAL A 160 -7.64 14.24 -8.29
CA VAL A 160 -8.07 12.92 -8.78
C VAL A 160 -9.56 12.69 -8.48
N PRO A 161 -10.39 12.37 -9.50
CA PRO A 161 -11.82 12.13 -9.33
C PRO A 161 -12.13 11.08 -8.26
N ALA A 162 -13.22 11.31 -7.52
CA ALA A 162 -13.68 10.41 -6.47
C ALA A 162 -13.93 8.98 -6.98
N SER A 163 -14.42 8.82 -8.21
CA SER A 163 -14.65 7.51 -8.84
C SER A 163 -13.36 6.71 -9.04
N LEU A 164 -12.28 7.35 -9.51
CA LEU A 164 -10.99 6.70 -9.68
C LEU A 164 -10.36 6.36 -8.33
N ARG A 165 -10.45 7.27 -7.35
CA ARG A 165 -10.02 6.99 -5.97
C ARG A 165 -10.85 5.86 -5.34
N GLN A 166 -12.12 5.73 -5.68
CA GLN A 166 -12.97 4.63 -5.23
C GLN A 166 -12.47 3.28 -5.69
N VAL A 167 -12.19 3.17 -6.99
CA VAL A 167 -11.65 1.95 -7.60
C VAL A 167 -10.29 1.62 -7.01
N HIS A 168 -9.39 2.61 -6.91
CA HIS A 168 -8.05 2.43 -6.35
C HIS A 168 -8.07 2.04 -4.87
N GLY A 169 -8.93 2.69 -4.09
CA GLY A 169 -9.19 2.39 -2.69
C GLY A 169 -9.96 1.10 -2.48
N ARG A 170 -10.63 0.57 -3.50
CA ARG A 170 -11.44 -0.66 -3.43
C ARG A 170 -12.61 -0.52 -2.46
N TRP A 171 -13.24 0.66 -2.43
CA TRP A 171 -14.43 0.91 -1.61
C TRP A 171 -15.70 0.51 -2.36
N LYS A 172 -16.55 -0.28 -1.71
CA LYS A 172 -17.84 -0.72 -2.27
C LYS A 172 -18.85 0.43 -2.39
N PRO A 173 -19.21 1.15 -1.30
CA PRO A 173 -20.07 2.32 -1.42
C PRO A 173 -19.25 3.51 -1.92
N ALA A 174 -19.78 4.26 -2.89
CA ALA A 174 -19.17 5.52 -3.33
C ALA A 174 -19.07 6.54 -2.20
N THR A 175 -19.99 6.48 -1.23
CA THR A 175 -20.00 7.34 -0.03
C THR A 175 -18.75 7.18 0.83
N MET A 176 -18.07 6.04 0.79
CA MET A 176 -16.87 5.79 1.58
C MET A 176 -15.70 6.69 1.18
N VAL A 177 -15.63 7.10 -0.09
CA VAL A 177 -14.59 8.02 -0.57
C VAL A 177 -14.70 9.36 0.16
N GLY A 178 -15.92 9.87 0.32
CA GLY A 178 -16.23 11.15 0.95
C GLY A 178 -15.97 11.17 2.45
N HIS A 179 -15.96 10.03 3.14
CA HIS A 179 -15.59 9.98 4.56
C HIS A 179 -14.15 10.40 4.83
N TYR A 180 -13.26 10.31 3.82
CA TYR A 180 -11.84 10.65 3.94
C TYR A 180 -11.48 12.01 3.33
N THR A 181 -12.43 12.66 2.64
CA THR A 181 -12.26 13.98 2.02
C THR A 181 -13.49 14.80 2.35
N ARG A 182 -13.49 15.43 3.53
CA ARG A 182 -14.57 16.33 3.95
C ARG A 182 -14.40 17.66 3.23
N PRO A 183 -15.39 18.13 2.44
CA PRO A 183 -15.30 19.41 1.76
C PRO A 183 -15.14 20.55 2.76
N THR A 184 -14.24 21.47 2.46
CA THR A 184 -14.13 22.76 3.15
C THR A 184 -15.16 23.74 2.61
N LEU A 185 -15.34 24.88 3.29
CA LEU A 185 -16.16 25.97 2.77
C LEU A 185 -15.61 26.50 1.42
N GLU A 186 -14.29 26.57 1.25
CA GLU A 186 -13.70 27.03 -0.01
C GLU A 186 -13.98 26.07 -1.17
N ASP A 187 -14.00 24.75 -0.91
CA ASP A 187 -14.35 23.74 -1.93
C ASP A 187 -15.80 23.93 -2.40
N THR A 188 -16.72 24.21 -1.49
CA THR A 188 -18.14 24.41 -1.85
C THR A 188 -18.38 25.74 -2.53
N LEU A 189 -17.67 26.81 -2.12
CA LEU A 189 -17.68 28.10 -2.81
C LEU A 189 -17.05 28.04 -4.21
N GLY A 190 -16.03 27.19 -4.39
CA GLY A 190 -15.39 26.95 -5.69
C GLY A 190 -16.36 26.51 -6.78
N VAL A 191 -17.41 25.74 -6.41
CA VAL A 191 -18.45 25.28 -7.36
C VAL A 191 -19.18 26.47 -8.00
N THR A 192 -19.66 27.41 -7.19
CA THR A 192 -20.40 28.57 -7.71
C THR A 192 -19.49 29.59 -8.39
N ARG A 193 -18.24 29.73 -7.94
CA ARG A 193 -17.22 30.54 -8.64
C ARG A 193 -16.93 30.01 -10.06
N ALA A 194 -16.79 28.69 -10.21
CA ALA A 194 -16.55 28.05 -11.51
C ALA A 194 -17.75 28.22 -12.45
N MET A 195 -18.98 28.19 -11.93
CA MET A 195 -20.20 28.45 -12.71
C MET A 195 -20.29 29.90 -13.17
N GLY A 196 -19.89 30.87 -12.34
CA GLY A 196 -19.91 32.30 -12.67
C GLY A 196 -18.93 32.72 -13.77
N LEU A 197 -17.92 31.90 -14.06
CA LEU A 197 -16.94 32.16 -15.13
C LEU A 197 -17.39 31.65 -16.51
N ALA A 198 -18.46 30.85 -16.58
CA ALA A 198 -18.99 30.34 -17.86
C ALA A 198 -19.82 31.38 -18.64
N GLY A 199 -20.01 32.59 -18.11
CA GLY A 199 -20.75 33.69 -18.74
C GLY A 199 -19.90 34.87 -19.24
N ALA A 200 -18.57 34.74 -19.22
CA ALA A 200 -17.64 35.75 -19.71
C ALA A 200 -16.84 35.19 -20.91
N ALA A 201 -17.52 34.99 -22.04
CA ALA A 201 -16.93 34.75 -23.35
C ALA A 201 -17.68 35.57 -24.39
#